data_AF-A0A7C1ECB2-F1
#
_entry.id   AF-A0A7C1ECB2-F1
#
_cell.length_a   1.000
_cell.length_b   1.000
_cell.length_c   1.000
_cell.angle_alpha   90.00
_cell.angle_beta   90.00
_cell.angle_gamma   90.00
#
_symmetry.space_group_name_H-M   'P 1'
#
loop_
_entity.id
_entity.type
_entity.pdbx_description
1 polymer ?
#
loop_
_entity_poly.entity_id
_entity_poly.type
_entity_poly.pdbx_seq_one_letter_code
_entity_poly.pdbx_strand_id
1 'polypeptide(L)'
;MTKEETVSWFGQEFVESDAKALGTYIAALVLRFQVRYRTDMSVLSTDMELWELRIKPYVALLLHDPEELRDAVAAGKRFLKVFVQQTSIEEYDTVIDDLELAHYETFKAAYLRHVNRSAITGTIAGSNASALVGRFIRDVATNRFSKGRTTMMGSTILVSPVAELIQHYNFSHEDATRFMEILRLAGIMFLDIVPAPVLEVEFVESLG
;
A
#
# COMPACT_ATOMS: atom_id res chain seq x y z
N MET A 1 14.33 2.92 -28.80
CA MET A 1 13.10 3.43 -28.15
C MET A 1 13.51 4.10 -26.87
N THR A 2 12.98 5.29 -26.66
CA THR A 2 13.42 6.36 -25.76
C THR A 2 13.44 5.93 -24.30
N LYS A 3 14.54 6.23 -23.60
CA LYS A 3 14.59 6.23 -22.13
C LYS A 3 13.42 7.07 -21.63
N GLU A 4 12.51 6.44 -20.89
CA GLU A 4 11.49 7.12 -20.10
C GLU A 4 12.18 8.23 -19.30
N GLU A 5 11.64 9.44 -19.34
CA GLU A 5 12.07 10.51 -18.45
C GLU A 5 11.63 10.13 -17.02
N THR A 6 12.43 9.28 -16.39
CA THR A 6 12.33 8.96 -14.97
C THR A 6 12.46 10.24 -14.17
N VAL A 7 11.70 10.34 -13.07
CA VAL A 7 11.83 11.39 -12.05
C VAL A 7 13.31 11.54 -11.68
N SER A 8 13.92 12.66 -12.07
CA SER A 8 15.39 12.81 -12.19
C SER A 8 16.16 12.63 -10.89
N TRP A 9 15.52 12.88 -9.75
CA TRP A 9 16.10 12.74 -8.42
C TRP A 9 15.89 11.33 -7.82
N PHE A 10 15.05 10.49 -8.42
CA PHE A 10 14.79 9.14 -7.94
C PHE A 10 15.89 8.19 -8.40
N GLY A 11 16.72 7.77 -7.45
CA GLY A 11 17.86 6.90 -7.71
C GLY A 11 17.69 5.47 -7.20
N GLN A 12 18.66 4.63 -7.55
CA GLN A 12 18.69 3.21 -7.19
C GLN A 12 18.70 2.99 -5.67
N GLU A 13 19.16 3.96 -4.86
CA GLU A 13 19.19 3.83 -3.40
C GLU A 13 17.82 3.54 -2.76
N PHE A 14 16.73 3.85 -3.46
CA PHE A 14 15.36 3.67 -2.98
C PHE A 14 14.81 2.28 -3.28
N VAL A 15 15.44 1.56 -4.22
CA VAL A 15 14.97 0.27 -4.77
C VAL A 15 16.06 -0.79 -4.90
N GLU A 16 17.25 -0.55 -4.37
CA GLU A 16 18.41 -1.48 -4.47
C GLU A 16 18.22 -2.81 -3.73
N SER A 17 17.24 -2.91 -2.83
CA SER A 17 16.84 -4.15 -2.16
C SER A 17 15.34 -4.22 -1.99
N ASP A 18 14.81 -5.43 -1.79
CA ASP A 18 13.38 -5.67 -1.58
C ASP A 18 12.83 -4.84 -0.41
N ALA A 19 13.55 -4.80 0.72
CA ALA A 19 13.18 -4.00 1.88
C ALA A 19 13.08 -2.50 1.54
N LYS A 20 14.05 -1.95 0.81
CA LYS A 20 14.03 -0.54 0.43
C LYS A 20 12.93 -0.23 -0.58
N ALA A 21 12.74 -1.09 -1.58
CA ALA A 21 11.67 -0.96 -2.56
C ALA A 21 10.30 -0.99 -1.86
N LEU A 22 10.09 -1.89 -0.90
CA LEU A 22 8.88 -1.96 -0.11
C LEU A 22 8.66 -0.68 0.73
N GLY A 23 9.69 -0.24 1.45
CA GLY A 23 9.62 0.96 2.27
C GLY A 23 9.29 2.22 1.46
N THR A 24 9.91 2.36 0.29
CA THR A 24 9.65 3.42 -0.69
C THR A 24 8.22 3.34 -1.22
N TYR A 25 7.76 2.14 -1.58
CA TYR A 25 6.41 1.95 -2.12
C TYR A 25 5.32 2.31 -1.10
N ILE A 26 5.44 1.80 0.13
CA ILE A 26 4.51 2.15 1.23
C ILE A 26 4.51 3.66 1.47
N ALA A 27 5.69 4.30 1.48
CA ALA A 27 5.80 5.74 1.67
C ALA A 27 5.09 6.53 0.56
N ALA A 28 5.26 6.13 -0.70
CA ALA A 28 4.58 6.73 -1.85
C ALA A 28 3.05 6.60 -1.74
N LEU A 29 2.54 5.43 -1.37
CA LEU A 29 1.11 5.21 -1.19
C LEU A 29 0.54 5.98 0.00
N VAL A 30 1.27 6.07 1.13
CA VAL A 30 0.87 6.91 2.28
C VAL A 30 0.76 8.38 1.83
N LEU A 31 1.77 8.88 1.11
CA LEU A 31 1.77 10.25 0.59
C LEU A 31 0.63 10.50 -0.40
N ARG A 32 0.38 9.54 -1.30
CA ARG A 32 -0.71 9.59 -2.27
C ARG A 32 -2.05 9.73 -1.58
N PHE A 33 -2.35 8.88 -0.60
CA PHE A 33 -3.73 8.73 -0.12
C PHE A 33 -4.07 9.52 1.13
N GLN A 34 -3.10 9.89 1.97
CA GLN A 34 -3.39 10.59 3.21
C GLN A 34 -3.44 12.12 3.03
N VAL A 35 -4.65 12.67 2.99
CA VAL A 35 -4.94 14.10 2.75
C VAL A 35 -4.23 15.03 3.75
N ARG A 36 -4.12 14.64 5.02
CA ARG A 36 -3.46 15.45 6.06
C ARG A 36 -1.98 15.68 5.81
N TYR A 37 -1.34 14.82 5.00
CA TYR A 37 0.07 15.00 4.71
C TYR A 37 0.25 16.23 3.87
N ARG A 38 -0.56 16.43 2.81
CA ARG A 38 -0.51 17.64 1.97
C ARG A 38 -0.60 18.95 2.74
N THR A 39 -1.39 18.99 3.81
CA THR A 39 -1.58 20.20 4.63
C THR A 39 -0.49 20.39 5.71
N ASP A 40 0.12 19.30 6.18
CA ASP A 40 1.14 19.33 7.25
C ASP A 40 2.58 19.33 6.72
N MET A 41 2.80 19.33 5.40
CA MET A 41 4.12 19.02 4.81
C MET A 41 5.23 20.00 5.13
N SER A 42 4.93 21.28 5.36
CA SER A 42 5.95 22.24 5.78
C SER A 42 6.56 21.83 7.13
N VAL A 43 5.76 21.26 8.02
CA VAL A 43 6.19 20.71 9.32
C VAL A 43 6.81 19.32 9.16
N LEU A 44 6.32 18.52 8.21
CA LEU A 44 6.84 17.18 7.98
C LEU A 44 8.19 17.17 7.25
N SER A 45 8.51 18.18 6.44
CA SER A 45 9.79 18.26 5.72
C SER A 45 11.03 18.38 6.63
N THR A 46 10.83 18.80 7.88
CA THR A 46 11.89 19.06 8.85
C THR A 46 12.05 17.95 9.90
N ASP A 47 11.03 17.12 10.13
CA ASP A 47 11.01 16.10 11.20
C ASP A 47 11.02 14.67 10.64
N MET A 48 12.20 14.07 10.63
CA MET A 48 12.40 12.68 10.19
C MET A 48 11.82 11.64 11.18
N GLU A 49 11.69 11.97 12.45
CA GLU A 49 11.10 11.06 13.44
C GLU A 49 9.59 10.94 13.21
N LEU A 50 8.94 12.04 12.81
CA LEU A 50 7.54 12.03 12.45
C LEU A 50 7.26 11.15 11.21
N TRP A 51 8.15 11.13 10.22
CA TRP A 51 8.04 10.19 9.09
C TRP A 51 8.17 8.74 9.49
N GLU A 52 9.07 8.45 10.43
CA GLU A 52 9.22 7.09 10.96
C GLU A 52 7.94 6.62 11.63
N LEU A 53 7.39 7.42 12.55
CA LEU A 53 6.15 7.10 13.25
C LEU A 53 4.97 6.87 12.29
N ARG A 54 5.01 7.52 11.13
CA ARG A 54 3.95 7.46 10.11
C ARG A 54 4.10 6.27 9.16
N ILE A 55 5.30 5.81 8.83
CA ILE A 55 5.52 4.70 7.90
C ILE A 55 5.70 3.36 8.62
N LYS A 56 6.48 3.35 9.71
CA LYS A 56 6.91 2.15 10.40
C LYS A 56 5.77 1.20 10.80
N PRO A 57 4.60 1.68 11.30
CA PRO A 57 3.51 0.78 11.63
C PRO A 57 3.01 -0.04 10.44
N TYR A 58 3.07 0.51 9.21
CA TYR A 58 2.60 -0.19 8.01
C TYR A 58 3.66 -1.12 7.44
N VAL A 59 4.92 -0.70 7.46
CA VAL A 59 6.03 -1.56 7.02
C VAL A 59 6.18 -2.76 7.96
N ALA A 60 5.98 -2.57 9.27
CA ALA A 60 6.05 -3.64 10.27
C ALA A 60 4.93 -4.69 10.15
N LEU A 61 3.85 -4.42 9.39
CA LEU A 61 2.86 -5.44 9.05
C LEU A 61 3.41 -6.48 8.07
N LEU A 62 4.35 -6.06 7.21
CA LEU A 62 4.90 -6.86 6.12
C LEU A 62 6.31 -7.38 6.43
N LEU A 63 7.11 -6.61 7.16
CA LEU A 63 8.49 -6.95 7.53
C LEU A 63 8.60 -7.27 9.02
N HIS A 64 8.90 -8.53 9.31
CA HIS A 64 9.15 -9.02 10.66
C HIS A 64 10.64 -9.15 10.99
N ASP A 65 11.51 -9.20 9.97
CA ASP A 65 12.96 -9.14 10.18
C ASP A 65 13.37 -7.72 10.64
N PRO A 66 14.05 -7.57 11.79
CA PRO A 66 14.39 -6.26 12.33
C PRO A 66 15.36 -5.44 11.45
N GLU A 67 16.27 -6.09 10.73
CA GLU A 67 17.24 -5.40 9.87
C GLU A 67 16.56 -4.92 8.59
N GLU A 68 15.77 -5.78 7.94
CA GLU A 68 14.96 -5.39 6.78
C GLU A 68 13.96 -4.29 7.13
N LEU A 69 13.27 -4.39 8.27
CA LEU A 69 12.34 -3.37 8.73
C LEU A 69 13.04 -2.01 8.91
N ARG A 70 14.23 -2.00 9.52
CA ARG A 70 15.02 -0.78 9.69
C ARG A 70 15.40 -0.18 8.35
N ASP A 71 15.84 -1.00 7.41
CA ASP A 71 16.30 -0.55 6.10
C ASP A 71 15.13 -0.02 5.24
N ALA A 72 13.98 -0.70 5.28
CA ALA A 72 12.74 -0.25 4.64
C ALA A 72 12.25 1.09 5.20
N VAL A 73 12.21 1.22 6.53
CA VAL A 73 11.82 2.48 7.18
C VAL A 73 12.80 3.60 6.84
N ALA A 74 14.11 3.33 6.83
CA ALA A 74 15.13 4.32 6.45
C ALA A 74 14.96 4.79 5.00
N ALA A 75 14.71 3.86 4.07
CA ALA A 75 14.45 4.18 2.67
C ALA A 75 13.19 5.03 2.49
N GLY A 76 12.07 4.62 3.10
CA GLY A 76 10.80 5.36 3.03
C GLY A 76 10.92 6.78 3.59
N LYS A 77 11.60 6.95 4.73
CA LYS A 77 11.86 8.29 5.31
C LYS A 77 12.70 9.16 4.38
N ARG A 78 13.79 8.61 3.84
CA ARG A 78 14.68 9.34 2.93
C ARG A 78 13.96 9.71 1.64
N PHE A 79 13.18 8.79 1.09
CA PHE A 79 12.33 9.02 -0.08
C PHE A 79 11.39 10.21 0.16
N LEU A 80 10.62 10.21 1.25
CA LEU A 80 9.68 11.29 1.54
C LEU A 80 10.38 12.64 1.70
N LYS A 81 11.54 12.66 2.37
CA LYS A 81 12.33 13.89 2.50
C LYS A 81 12.75 14.44 1.13
N VAL A 82 13.29 13.59 0.26
CA VAL A 82 13.74 14.02 -1.07
C VAL A 82 12.55 14.41 -1.93
N PHE A 83 11.46 13.64 -1.91
CA PHE A 83 10.21 13.93 -2.61
C PHE A 83 9.71 15.33 -2.27
N VAL A 84 9.60 15.66 -0.99
CA VAL A 84 9.09 16.98 -0.56
C VAL A 84 10.04 18.12 -0.93
N GLN A 85 11.35 17.87 -1.01
CA GLN A 85 12.34 18.87 -1.41
C GLN A 85 12.41 19.10 -2.92
N GLN A 86 12.07 18.09 -3.72
CA GLN A 86 12.31 18.09 -5.17
C GLN A 86 11.03 18.21 -6.00
N THR A 87 9.85 18.08 -5.39
CA THR A 87 8.57 18.11 -6.10
C THR A 87 7.68 19.21 -5.54
N SER A 88 7.04 19.99 -6.41
CA SER A 88 6.03 20.99 -6.03
C SER A 88 4.69 20.33 -5.71
N ILE A 89 3.91 20.86 -4.77
CA ILE A 89 2.67 20.21 -4.26
C ILE A 89 1.69 19.84 -5.39
N GLU A 90 1.62 20.68 -6.42
CA GLU A 90 0.77 20.54 -7.59
C GLU A 90 1.14 19.32 -8.44
N GLU A 91 2.40 18.88 -8.38
CA GLU A 91 2.95 17.78 -9.18
C GLU A 91 2.94 16.44 -8.42
N TYR A 92 2.53 16.41 -7.15
CA TYR A 92 2.71 15.23 -6.28
C TYR A 92 2.05 13.99 -6.87
N ASP A 93 0.84 14.18 -7.36
CA ASP A 93 0.06 13.08 -7.90
C ASP A 93 0.71 12.52 -9.16
N THR A 94 1.13 13.39 -10.07
CA THR A 94 1.83 13.02 -11.31
C THR A 94 3.15 12.31 -11.01
N VAL A 95 3.98 12.87 -10.13
CA VAL A 95 5.29 12.28 -9.79
C VAL A 95 5.13 10.93 -9.12
N ILE A 96 4.14 10.75 -8.24
CA ILE A 96 3.87 9.42 -7.65
C ILE A 96 3.42 8.42 -8.72
N ASP A 97 2.53 8.83 -9.62
CA ASP A 97 2.04 7.97 -10.69
C ASP A 97 3.19 7.59 -11.66
N ASP A 98 4.08 8.54 -12.01
CA ASP A 98 5.27 8.30 -12.86
C ASP A 98 6.28 7.36 -12.18
N LEU A 99 6.50 7.53 -10.87
CA LEU A 99 7.36 6.65 -10.08
C LEU A 99 6.80 5.22 -9.99
N GLU A 100 5.51 5.10 -9.69
CA GLU A 100 4.85 3.79 -9.62
C GLU A 100 4.93 3.11 -10.98
N LEU A 101 4.67 3.83 -12.09
CA LEU A 101 4.75 3.28 -13.45
C LEU A 101 6.17 2.81 -13.80
N ALA A 102 7.19 3.65 -13.56
CA ALA A 102 8.58 3.35 -13.95
C ALA A 102 9.21 2.21 -13.14
N HIS A 103 8.74 1.99 -11.90
CA HIS A 103 9.32 1.01 -10.97
C HIS A 103 8.34 -0.06 -10.51
N TYR A 104 7.19 -0.18 -11.19
CA TYR A 104 6.09 -1.02 -10.75
C TYR A 104 6.51 -2.47 -10.48
N GLU A 105 7.22 -3.10 -11.42
CA GLU A 105 7.63 -4.49 -11.29
C GLU A 105 8.54 -4.71 -10.06
N THR A 106 9.41 -3.75 -9.74
CA THR A 106 10.24 -3.81 -8.54
C THR A 106 9.40 -3.66 -7.27
N PHE A 107 8.48 -2.70 -7.23
CA PHE A 107 7.57 -2.51 -6.09
C PHE A 107 6.65 -3.71 -5.88
N LYS A 108 6.10 -4.25 -6.97
CA LYS A 108 5.25 -5.45 -6.99
C LYS A 108 6.00 -6.65 -6.44
N ALA A 109 7.20 -6.94 -6.95
CA ALA A 109 8.00 -8.07 -6.50
C ALA A 109 8.34 -7.96 -5.00
N ALA A 110 8.76 -6.77 -4.55
CA ALA A 110 9.03 -6.50 -3.15
C ALA A 110 7.77 -6.66 -2.28
N TYR A 111 6.64 -6.08 -2.68
CA TYR A 111 5.39 -6.14 -1.92
C TYR A 111 4.87 -7.58 -1.78
N LEU A 112 4.75 -8.30 -2.90
CA LEU A 112 4.17 -9.65 -2.93
C LEU A 112 5.02 -10.70 -2.20
N ARG A 113 6.33 -10.47 -2.07
CA ARG A 113 7.23 -11.31 -1.27
C ARG A 113 6.87 -11.27 0.22
N HIS A 114 6.32 -10.15 0.70
CA HIS A 114 6.02 -9.92 2.12
C HIS A 114 4.52 -10.04 2.46
N VAL A 115 3.66 -10.36 1.48
CA VAL A 115 2.26 -10.71 1.74
C VAL A 115 2.19 -11.98 2.59
N ASN A 116 1.62 -11.87 3.78
CA ASN A 116 1.49 -12.98 4.71
C ASN A 116 0.26 -13.83 4.39
N ARG A 117 0.40 -14.70 3.39
CA ARG A 117 -0.66 -15.65 3.00
C ARG A 117 -1.07 -16.59 4.14
N SER A 118 -0.17 -16.87 5.09
CA SER A 118 -0.49 -17.72 6.25
C SER A 118 -1.45 -17.06 7.25
N ALA A 119 -1.60 -15.72 7.21
CA ALA A 119 -2.61 -15.01 7.99
C ALA A 119 -4.02 -15.19 7.42
N ILE A 120 -4.16 -15.60 6.15
CA ILE A 120 -5.44 -15.83 5.47
C ILE A 120 -5.92 -17.25 5.79
N THR A 121 -6.40 -17.47 7.02
CA THR A 121 -6.83 -18.79 7.48
C THR A 121 -8.15 -18.75 8.24
N GLY A 122 -8.80 -19.91 8.33
CA GLY A 122 -10.03 -20.10 9.07
C GLY A 122 -11.28 -19.66 8.31
N THR A 123 -12.29 -19.26 9.08
CA THR A 123 -13.65 -18.99 8.60
C THR A 123 -14.15 -17.67 9.19
N ILE A 124 -14.79 -16.84 8.36
CA ILE A 124 -15.50 -15.62 8.77
C ILE A 124 -16.93 -15.69 8.24
N ALA A 125 -17.91 -15.46 9.12
CA ALA A 125 -19.34 -15.57 8.76
C ALA A 125 -19.68 -16.86 7.99
N GLY A 126 -19.10 -18.00 8.39
CA GLY A 126 -19.29 -19.29 7.72
C GLY A 126 -18.57 -19.48 6.38
N SER A 127 -17.85 -18.47 5.88
CA SER A 127 -17.09 -18.54 4.62
C SER A 127 -15.60 -18.79 4.84
N ASN A 128 -14.96 -19.59 3.99
CA ASN A 128 -13.51 -19.78 3.99
C ASN A 128 -12.79 -18.44 3.75
N ALA A 129 -11.77 -18.14 4.58
CA ALA A 129 -11.06 -16.86 4.54
C ALA A 129 -10.41 -16.58 3.17
N SER A 130 -9.74 -17.55 2.54
CA SER A 130 -9.08 -17.36 1.23
C SER A 130 -10.09 -17.04 0.13
N ALA A 131 -11.18 -17.81 0.05
CA ALA A 131 -12.25 -17.55 -0.91
C ALA A 131 -12.90 -16.17 -0.70
N LEU A 132 -13.05 -15.77 0.56
CA LEU A 132 -13.60 -14.47 0.94
C LEU A 132 -12.65 -13.32 0.58
N VAL A 133 -11.34 -13.45 0.84
CA VAL A 133 -10.32 -12.47 0.41
C VAL A 133 -10.28 -12.36 -1.12
N GLY A 134 -10.29 -13.48 -1.83
CA GLY A 134 -10.35 -13.46 -3.30
C GLY A 134 -11.61 -12.79 -3.84
N ARG A 135 -12.76 -13.00 -3.20
CA ARG A 135 -14.00 -12.27 -3.54
C ARG A 135 -13.87 -10.77 -3.25
N PHE A 136 -13.34 -10.40 -2.08
CA PHE A 136 -13.10 -9.01 -1.71
C PHE A 136 -12.23 -8.29 -2.75
N ILE A 137 -11.10 -8.88 -3.13
CA ILE A 137 -10.19 -8.30 -4.12
C ILE A 137 -10.91 -8.10 -5.46
N ARG A 138 -11.68 -9.10 -5.94
CA ARG A 138 -12.47 -8.96 -7.18
C ARG A 138 -13.53 -7.88 -7.08
N ASP A 139 -14.23 -7.78 -5.95
CA ASP A 139 -15.25 -6.76 -5.71
C ASP A 139 -14.61 -5.35 -5.67
N VAL A 140 -13.41 -5.21 -5.10
CA VAL A 140 -12.63 -3.97 -5.19
C VAL A 140 -12.23 -3.70 -6.65
N ALA A 141 -11.64 -4.65 -7.37
CA ALA A 141 -11.20 -4.48 -8.77
C ALA A 141 -12.36 -4.06 -9.70
N THR A 142 -13.56 -4.62 -9.47
CA THR A 142 -14.78 -4.36 -10.26
C THR A 142 -15.62 -3.17 -9.78
N ASN A 143 -15.09 -2.33 -8.89
CA ASN A 143 -15.74 -1.11 -8.37
C ASN A 143 -17.06 -1.37 -7.61
N ARG A 144 -17.18 -2.51 -6.92
CA ARG A 144 -18.29 -2.76 -5.99
C ARG A 144 -18.08 -2.13 -4.63
N PHE A 145 -16.84 -1.80 -4.28
CA PHE A 145 -16.51 -0.93 -3.15
C PHE A 145 -16.33 0.51 -3.62
N SER A 146 -16.75 1.44 -2.77
CA SER A 146 -16.58 2.88 -2.93
C SER A 146 -15.12 3.23 -2.76
N LYS A 147 -14.53 3.74 -3.85
CA LYS A 147 -13.14 4.17 -3.91
C LYS A 147 -13.04 5.68 -3.80
N GLY A 148 -12.04 6.14 -3.08
CA GLY A 148 -11.60 7.53 -3.11
C GLY A 148 -10.74 7.77 -4.33
N ARG A 149 -9.43 7.93 -4.09
CA ARG A 149 -8.44 8.06 -5.17
C ARG A 149 -7.91 6.69 -5.59
N THR A 150 -7.42 6.63 -6.82
CA THR A 150 -6.73 5.47 -7.39
C THR A 150 -5.45 5.97 -8.09
N THR A 151 -4.36 5.22 -8.02
CA THR A 151 -3.14 5.50 -8.81
C THR A 151 -3.26 4.93 -10.23
N MET A 152 -2.35 5.30 -11.13
CA MET A 152 -2.34 4.75 -12.49
C MET A 152 -2.16 3.22 -12.51
N MET A 153 -1.40 2.65 -11.57
CA MET A 153 -1.23 1.19 -11.48
C MET A 153 -2.39 0.48 -10.77
N GLY A 154 -3.33 1.23 -10.19
CA GLY A 154 -4.57 0.67 -9.63
C GLY A 154 -4.63 0.59 -8.10
N SER A 155 -3.59 1.02 -7.38
CA SER A 155 -3.63 1.13 -5.92
C SER A 155 -4.77 2.06 -5.54
N THR A 156 -5.59 1.72 -4.54
CA THR A 156 -6.81 2.47 -4.24
C THR A 156 -7.07 2.60 -2.75
N ILE A 157 -7.66 3.72 -2.34
CA ILE A 157 -8.17 3.89 -0.97
C ILE A 157 -9.67 3.67 -0.94
N LEU A 158 -10.15 2.85 0.00
CA LEU A 158 -11.56 2.61 0.23
C LEU A 158 -12.14 3.69 1.15
N VAL A 159 -13.39 4.10 0.89
CA VAL A 159 -14.03 5.20 1.64
C VAL A 159 -14.65 4.72 2.95
N SER A 160 -15.41 3.62 2.91
CA SER A 160 -16.16 3.11 4.07
C SER A 160 -16.14 1.57 4.13
N PRO A 161 -14.96 0.93 4.13
CA PRO A 161 -14.85 -0.52 3.91
C PRO A 161 -15.65 -1.36 4.91
N VAL A 162 -15.69 -0.98 6.19
CA VAL A 162 -16.48 -1.72 7.21
C VAL A 162 -17.97 -1.67 6.93
N ALA A 163 -18.51 -0.49 6.60
CA ALA A 163 -19.94 -0.35 6.29
C ALA A 163 -20.33 -1.12 5.02
N GLU A 164 -19.45 -1.11 4.02
CA GLU A 164 -19.66 -1.81 2.75
C GLU A 164 -19.51 -3.33 2.92
N LEU A 165 -18.65 -3.81 3.82
CA LEU A 165 -18.60 -5.23 4.19
C LEU A 165 -19.92 -5.67 4.84
N ILE A 166 -20.46 -4.89 5.78
CA ILE A 166 -21.76 -5.17 6.39
C ILE A 166 -22.84 -5.22 5.31
N GLN A 167 -22.85 -4.28 4.38
CA GLN A 167 -23.88 -4.19 3.33
C GLN A 167 -23.75 -5.28 2.25
N HIS A 168 -22.56 -5.54 1.73
CA HIS A 168 -22.35 -6.42 0.56
C HIS A 168 -22.10 -7.89 0.92
N TYR A 169 -21.65 -8.14 2.14
CA TYR A 169 -21.32 -9.47 2.64
C TYR A 169 -22.29 -9.92 3.74
N ASN A 170 -23.23 -9.07 4.15
CA ASN A 170 -24.17 -9.32 5.24
C ASN A 170 -23.43 -9.69 6.55
N PHE A 171 -22.28 -9.06 6.77
CA PHE A 171 -21.47 -9.28 7.95
C PHE A 171 -22.07 -8.58 9.16
N SER A 172 -21.91 -9.18 10.34
CA SER A 172 -22.00 -8.43 11.58
C SER A 172 -20.86 -7.39 11.64
N HIS A 173 -21.01 -6.38 12.50
CA HIS A 173 -19.91 -5.43 12.71
C HIS A 173 -18.63 -6.12 13.22
N GLU A 174 -18.79 -7.16 14.04
CA GLU A 174 -17.68 -7.99 14.55
C GLU A 174 -16.98 -8.74 13.42
N ASP A 175 -17.73 -9.43 12.55
CA ASP A 175 -17.17 -10.13 11.39
C ASP A 175 -16.47 -9.18 10.41
N ALA A 176 -17.06 -8.00 10.17
CA ALA A 176 -16.43 -6.98 9.32
C ALA A 176 -15.12 -6.47 9.92
N THR A 177 -15.07 -6.22 11.23
CA THR A 177 -13.85 -5.79 11.92
C THR A 177 -12.78 -6.87 11.86
N ARG A 178 -13.15 -8.11 12.18
CA ARG A 178 -12.24 -9.27 12.10
C ARG A 178 -11.72 -9.51 10.68
N PHE A 179 -12.56 -9.34 9.67
CA PHE A 179 -12.13 -9.47 8.27
C PHE A 179 -11.13 -8.38 7.88
N MET A 180 -11.38 -7.13 8.27
CA MET A 180 -10.43 -6.02 8.08
C MET A 180 -9.08 -6.29 8.77
N GLU A 181 -9.08 -6.91 9.95
CA GLU A 181 -7.85 -7.33 10.62
C GLU A 181 -7.09 -8.39 9.82
N ILE A 182 -7.78 -9.41 9.29
CA ILE A 182 -7.15 -10.42 8.42
C ILE A 182 -6.56 -9.76 7.19
N LEU A 183 -7.30 -8.88 6.50
CA LEU A 183 -6.80 -8.19 5.32
C LEU A 183 -5.53 -7.38 5.62
N ARG A 184 -5.46 -6.75 6.80
CA ARG A 184 -4.29 -5.98 7.24
C ARG A 184 -3.11 -6.84 7.63
N LEU A 185 -3.33 -7.89 8.43
CA LEU A 185 -2.29 -8.84 8.85
C LEU A 185 -1.72 -9.63 7.68
N ALA A 186 -2.54 -9.91 6.66
CA ALA A 186 -2.11 -10.59 5.46
C ALA A 186 -1.36 -9.67 4.48
N GLY A 187 -1.41 -8.35 4.67
CA GLY A 187 -0.86 -7.41 3.67
C GLY A 187 -1.71 -7.33 2.39
N ILE A 188 -3.01 -7.59 2.47
CA ILE A 188 -3.96 -7.32 1.37
C ILE A 188 -4.34 -5.84 1.38
N MET A 189 -4.34 -5.23 2.55
CA MET A 189 -4.53 -3.80 2.71
C MET A 189 -3.70 -3.26 3.86
N PHE A 190 -3.43 -1.97 3.87
CA PHE A 190 -2.96 -1.29 5.07
C PHE A 190 -3.71 0.03 5.18
N LEU A 191 -4.04 0.45 6.41
CA LEU A 191 -5.11 1.44 6.63
C LEU A 191 -6.39 0.95 5.95
N ASP A 192 -6.81 1.66 4.90
CA ASP A 192 -7.89 1.35 3.98
C ASP A 192 -7.41 1.37 2.52
N ILE A 193 -6.09 1.29 2.30
CA ILE A 193 -5.44 1.26 0.99
C ILE A 193 -5.27 -0.20 0.57
N VAL A 194 -5.75 -0.53 -0.62
CA VAL A 194 -5.51 -1.82 -1.29
C VAL A 194 -4.48 -1.58 -2.40
N PRO A 195 -3.24 -2.09 -2.26
CA PRO A 195 -2.19 -1.86 -3.25
C PRO A 195 -2.44 -2.58 -4.57
N ALA A 196 -2.00 -1.99 -5.67
CA ALA A 196 -2.13 -2.56 -7.01
C ALA A 196 -1.66 -4.03 -7.12
N PRO A 197 -0.50 -4.43 -6.54
CA PRO A 197 0.00 -5.80 -6.68
C PRO A 197 -0.97 -6.90 -6.23
N VAL A 198 -1.81 -6.62 -5.23
CA VAL A 198 -2.79 -7.62 -4.72
C VAL A 198 -4.11 -7.60 -5.48
N LEU A 199 -4.32 -6.63 -6.38
CA LEU A 199 -5.51 -6.53 -7.24
C LEU A 199 -5.33 -7.30 -8.55
N GLU A 200 -4.12 -7.76 -8.86
CA GLU A 200 -3.81 -8.49 -10.08
C GLU A 200 -4.41 -9.90 -10.10
N VAL A 201 -4.75 -10.37 -11.30
CA VAL A 201 -5.39 -11.67 -11.52
C VAL A 201 -4.50 -12.81 -11.01
N GLU A 202 -3.20 -12.72 -11.29
CA GLU A 202 -2.18 -13.70 -10.89
C GLU A 202 -2.13 -13.85 -9.37
N PHE A 203 -2.26 -12.73 -8.64
CA PHE A 203 -2.30 -12.78 -7.19
C PHE A 203 -3.60 -13.44 -6.70
N VAL A 204 -4.75 -13.06 -7.26
CA VAL A 204 -6.05 -13.62 -6.89
C VAL A 204 -6.12 -15.12 -7.14
N GLU A 205 -5.62 -15.58 -8.28
CA GLU A 205 -5.54 -17.01 -8.62
C GLU A 205 -4.61 -17.78 -7.68
N SER A 206 -3.56 -17.13 -7.16
CA SER A 206 -2.64 -17.75 -6.20
C SER A 206 -3.26 -18.03 -4.82
N LEU A 207 -4.44 -17.48 -4.52
CA LEU A 207 -5.12 -17.66 -3.22
C LEU A 207 -5.92 -18.98 -3.12
N GLY A 208 -6.14 -19.69 -4.24
CA GLY A 208 -6.89 -20.95 -4.29
C GLY A 208 -8.18 -20.88 -5.09
#